data_AF-A0A4S3JL74-F1
#
_entry.id   AF-A0A4S3JL74-F1
#
_cell.length_a   1.000
_cell.length_b   1.000
_cell.length_c   1.000
_cell.angle_alpha   90.00
_cell.angle_beta   90.00
_cell.angle_gamma   90.00
#
_symmetry.space_group_name_H-M   'P 1'
#
loop_
_entity.id
_entity.type
_entity.pdbx_description
1 polymer ?
#
loop_
_entity_poly.entity_id
_entity_poly.type
_entity_poly.pdbx_seq_one_letter_code
_entity_poly.pdbx_strand_id
1 'polypeptide(L)'
;MLRPQEVSTDDCPSPIQFETVLRIYSPLRDQDGRMIFSGMQPGSEVKAAQELYRECFQNVIYTPDWNTIYFTIHDALLADLQIPSVI
;
A
#
# COMPACT_ATOMS: atom_id res chain seq x y z
N MET A 1 -39.15 17.32 8.02
CA MET A 1 -37.88 17.92 7.54
C MET A 1 -36.78 17.43 8.47
N LEU A 2 -35.85 16.64 7.97
CA LEU A 2 -34.68 16.17 8.74
C LEU A 2 -33.68 17.33 8.84
N ARG A 3 -33.23 17.63 10.06
CA ARG A 3 -32.17 18.62 10.34
C ARG A 3 -30.86 18.15 9.69
N PRO A 4 -30.03 19.04 9.11
CA PRO A 4 -28.66 18.67 8.75
C PRO A 4 -27.94 18.26 10.04
N GLN A 5 -27.49 17.01 10.14
CA GLN A 5 -26.53 16.65 11.18
C GLN A 5 -25.24 17.40 10.86
N GLU A 6 -24.75 18.18 11.83
CA GLU A 6 -23.39 18.69 11.80
C GLU A 6 -22.45 17.48 11.76
N VAL A 7 -21.88 17.22 10.59
CA VAL A 7 -20.88 16.16 10.41
C VAL A 7 -19.64 16.61 11.15
N SER A 8 -19.32 15.95 12.26
CA SER A 8 -18.01 16.08 12.88
C SER A 8 -16.95 15.70 11.84
N THR A 9 -15.91 16.53 11.68
CA THR A 9 -14.78 16.20 10.79
C THR A 9 -14.02 14.95 11.24
N ASP A 10 -14.26 14.48 12.47
CA ASP A 10 -13.69 13.25 12.99
C ASP A 10 -14.40 11.99 12.43
N ASP A 11 -15.64 12.12 11.96
CA ASP A 11 -16.45 11.00 11.45
C ASP A 11 -16.35 10.83 9.92
N CYS A 12 -15.58 11.69 9.24
CA CYS A 12 -15.45 11.67 7.79
C CYS A 12 -13.99 11.83 7.35
N PRO A 13 -13.52 11.03 6.39
CA PRO A 13 -12.17 11.18 5.87
C PRO A 13 -12.05 12.50 5.09
N SER A 14 -10.94 13.20 5.31
CA SER A 14 -10.48 14.25 4.40
C SER A 14 -10.26 13.69 2.98
N PRO A 15 -10.23 14.54 1.95
CA PRO A 15 -9.96 14.10 0.58
C PRO A 15 -8.67 13.26 0.45
N ILE A 16 -7.61 13.63 1.19
CA ILE A 16 -6.33 12.91 1.18
C ILE A 16 -6.48 11.52 1.82
N GLN A 17 -7.19 11.41 2.93
CA GLN A 17 -7.46 10.12 3.57
C GLN A 17 -8.31 9.23 2.68
N PHE A 18 -9.34 9.79 2.04
CA PHE A 18 -10.20 9.04 1.11
C PHE A 18 -9.39 8.53 -0.10
N GLU A 19 -8.58 9.38 -0.71
CA GLU A 19 -7.70 8.97 -1.81
C GLU A 19 -6.68 7.91 -1.37
N THR A 20 -6.14 8.03 -0.16
CA THR A 20 -5.22 7.03 0.41
C THR A 20 -5.90 5.68 0.55
N VAL A 21 -7.12 5.64 1.08
CA VAL A 21 -7.93 4.41 1.20
C VAL A 21 -8.23 3.81 -0.17
N LEU A 22 -8.59 4.63 -1.17
CA LEU A 22 -8.79 4.14 -2.54
C LEU A 22 -7.53 3.49 -3.13
N ARG A 23 -6.35 4.06 -2.86
CA ARG A 23 -5.07 3.50 -3.31
C ARG A 23 -4.77 2.16 -2.62
N ILE A 24 -5.07 2.00 -1.33
CA ILE A 24 -4.89 0.75 -0.58
C ILE A 24 -5.69 -0.40 -1.20
N TYR A 25 -6.92 -0.13 -1.63
CA TYR A 25 -7.79 -1.13 -2.25
C TYR A 25 -7.58 -1.28 -3.77
N SER A 26 -6.66 -0.50 -4.35
CA SER A 26 -6.35 -0.58 -5.77
C SER A 26 -5.14 -1.49 -6.01
N PRO A 27 -5.07 -2.20 -7.15
CA PRO A 27 -3.88 -2.96 -7.51
C PRO A 27 -2.64 -2.08 -7.64
N LEU A 28 -1.50 -2.58 -7.18
CA LEU A 28 -0.19 -2.01 -7.50
C LEU A 28 0.14 -2.37 -8.95
N ARG A 29 0.47 -1.36 -9.76
CA ARG A 29 0.77 -1.52 -11.19
C ARG A 29 2.13 -0.96 -11.53
N ASP A 30 2.78 -1.54 -12.54
CA ASP A 30 4.01 -1.02 -13.10
C ASP A 30 3.77 0.17 -14.05
N GLN A 31 4.85 0.66 -14.67
CA GLN A 31 4.82 1.79 -15.61
C GLN A 31 4.05 1.49 -16.91
N ASP A 32 3.93 0.20 -17.29
CA ASP A 32 3.19 -0.27 -18.45
C ASP A 32 1.71 -0.60 -18.10
N GLY A 33 1.31 -0.41 -16.84
CA GLY A 33 -0.02 -0.72 -16.33
C GLY A 33 -0.24 -2.20 -16.01
N ARG A 34 0.79 -3.05 -16.05
CA ARG A 34 0.70 -4.46 -15.66
C ARG A 34 0.58 -4.57 -14.14
N MET A 35 -0.16 -5.55 -13.67
CA MET A 35 -0.38 -5.76 -12.23
C MET A 35 0.85 -6.40 -11.60
N ILE A 36 1.36 -5.79 -10.53
CA ILE A 36 2.43 -6.33 -9.68
C ILE A 36 1.81 -7.07 -8.49
N PHE A 37 0.82 -6.45 -7.83
CA PHE A 37 0.13 -7.02 -6.68
C PHE A 37 -1.33 -6.57 -6.65
N SER A 38 -2.23 -7.42 -6.15
CA SER A 38 -3.63 -7.06 -6.01
C SER A 38 -3.84 -5.97 -4.94
N GLY A 39 -4.95 -5.25 -5.03
CA GLY A 39 -5.38 -4.39 -3.93
C GLY A 39 -5.67 -5.23 -2.68
N MET A 40 -5.57 -4.60 -1.50
CA MET A 40 -5.93 -5.26 -0.24
C MET A 40 -7.41 -5.68 -0.28
N GLN A 41 -7.76 -6.82 0.30
CA GLN A 41 -9.18 -7.15 0.49
C GLN A 41 -9.81 -6.25 1.57
N PRO A 42 -11.04 -5.75 1.37
CA PRO A 42 -11.80 -5.14 2.45
C PRO A 42 -12.09 -6.13 3.58
N GLY A 43 -12.14 -5.64 4.83
CA GLY A 43 -12.44 -6.41 6.03
C GLY A 43 -11.22 -6.74 6.92
N SER A 44 -10.00 -6.35 6.53
CA SER A 44 -8.77 -6.58 7.30
C SER A 44 -8.18 -5.32 7.95
N GLU A 45 -8.91 -4.21 7.96
CA GLU A 45 -8.40 -2.86 8.23
C GLU A 45 -7.80 -2.73 9.64
N VAL A 46 -8.46 -3.27 10.66
CA VAL A 46 -8.04 -3.12 12.06
C VAL A 46 -6.66 -3.74 12.30
N LYS A 47 -6.41 -4.93 11.73
CA LYS A 47 -5.12 -5.62 11.85
C LYS A 47 -4.08 -5.00 10.94
N ALA A 48 -4.46 -4.63 9.71
CA ALA A 48 -3.57 -3.98 8.76
C ALA A 48 -3.08 -2.60 9.26
N ALA A 49 -3.87 -1.89 10.06
CA ALA A 49 -3.46 -0.62 10.66
C ALA A 49 -2.31 -0.78 11.68
N GLN A 50 -2.13 -1.98 12.25
CA GLN A 50 -1.07 -2.26 13.22
C GLN A 50 0.21 -2.71 12.54
N GLU A 51 0.10 -3.57 11.52
CA GLU A 51 1.24 -4.15 10.81
C GLU A 51 0.94 -4.28 9.32
N LEU A 52 1.79 -3.65 8.49
CA LEU A 52 1.90 -3.91 7.06
C LEU A 52 3.34 -4.35 6.77
N TYR A 53 3.47 -5.40 5.95
CA TYR A 53 4.70 -6.14 5.62
C TYR A 53 5.94 -5.24 5.50
N ARG A 54 6.94 -5.46 6.37
CA ARG A 54 8.17 -4.64 6.43
C ARG A 54 9.46 -5.37 6.01
N GLU A 55 9.48 -6.70 5.99
CA GLU A 55 10.75 -7.42 6.20
C GLU A 55 11.45 -7.97 4.94
N CYS A 56 10.84 -7.95 3.74
CA CYS A 56 11.43 -8.66 2.59
C CYS A 56 12.56 -7.92 1.85
N PHE A 57 12.61 -6.58 1.84
CA PHE A 57 13.53 -5.83 0.97
C PHE A 57 14.94 -5.61 1.55
N GLN A 58 15.04 -5.39 2.86
CA GLN A 58 16.29 -4.92 3.50
C GLN A 58 17.44 -5.95 3.53
N ASN A 59 17.13 -7.23 3.33
CA ASN A 59 18.12 -8.31 3.43
C ASN A 59 18.33 -9.08 2.12
N VAL A 60 17.50 -8.85 1.11
CA VAL A 60 17.47 -9.66 -0.12
C VAL A 60 17.84 -8.86 -1.36
N ILE A 61 17.39 -7.61 -1.46
CA ILE A 61 17.57 -6.78 -2.67
C ILE A 61 18.62 -5.70 -2.44
N TYR A 62 18.59 -5.07 -1.27
CA TYR A 62 19.51 -4.00 -0.93
C TYR A 62 20.42 -4.36 0.26
N THR A 63 21.57 -3.69 0.34
CA THR A 63 22.44 -3.65 1.53
C THR A 63 21.74 -2.90 2.68
N PRO A 64 22.11 -3.12 3.96
CA PRO A 64 21.25 -2.87 5.13
C PRO A 64 20.83 -1.41 5.38
N ASP A 65 21.35 -0.45 4.61
CA ASP A 65 21.04 0.98 4.73
C ASP A 65 19.82 1.43 3.89
N TRP A 66 19.14 0.52 3.19
CA TRP A 66 17.95 0.87 2.41
C TRP A 66 16.75 1.21 3.28
N ASN A 67 16.13 2.37 2.99
CA ASN A 67 15.02 2.92 3.73
C ASN A 67 13.71 2.75 2.96
N THR A 68 12.75 2.05 3.57
CA THR A 68 11.45 1.69 2.98
C THR A 68 10.59 2.89 2.58
N ILE A 69 10.81 4.08 3.16
CA ILE A 69 10.02 5.27 2.82
C ILE A 69 10.28 5.78 1.39
N TYR A 70 11.38 5.36 0.77
CA TYR A 70 11.74 5.71 -0.61
C TYR A 70 11.36 4.62 -1.61
N PHE A 71 10.54 3.64 -1.21
CA PHE A 71 10.08 2.59 -2.11
C PHE A 71 9.37 3.15 -3.34
N THR A 72 9.70 2.57 -4.49
CA THR A 72 9.14 2.87 -5.80
C THR A 72 8.85 1.58 -6.58
N ILE A 73 8.17 1.72 -7.72
CA ILE A 73 7.99 0.61 -8.66
C ILE A 73 9.32 0.03 -9.15
N HIS A 74 10.40 0.82 -9.20
CA HIS A 74 11.71 0.31 -9.61
C HIS A 74 12.23 -0.76 -8.65
N ASP A 75 12.02 -0.58 -7.34
CA ASP A 75 12.39 -1.56 -6.32
C ASP A 75 11.64 -2.89 -6.51
N ALA A 76 10.34 -2.82 -6.82
CA ALA A 76 9.54 -4.01 -7.11
C ALA A 76 10.01 -4.77 -8.35
N LEU A 77 10.47 -4.05 -9.38
CA LEU A 77 11.02 -4.67 -10.60
C LEU A 77 12.38 -5.32 -10.34
N LEU A 78 13.25 -4.68 -9.55
CA LEU A 78 14.52 -5.28 -9.13
C LEU A 78 14.29 -6.54 -8.29
N ALA A 79 13.27 -6.52 -7.41
CA ALA A 79 12.84 -7.68 -6.64
C ALA A 79 12.49 -8.87 -7.54
N ASP A 80 11.64 -8.65 -8.55
CA ASP A 80 11.16 -9.68 -9.46
C ASP A 80 12.30 -10.31 -10.29
N LEU A 81 13.32 -9.51 -10.63
CA LEU A 81 14.50 -9.99 -11.34
C LEU A 81 15.47 -10.77 -10.46
N GLN A 82 15.56 -10.44 -9.17
CA GLN A 82 16.64 -10.90 -8.30
C GLN A 82 16.21 -12.00 -7.33
N ILE A 83 14.94 -11.99 -6.91
CA ILE A 83 14.37 -13.03 -6.04
C ILE A 83 13.88 -14.15 -6.96
N PRO A 84 14.46 -15.36 -6.91
CA PRO A 84 13.97 -16.47 -7.70
C PRO A 84 12.50 -16.71 -7.35
N SER A 85 11.64 -16.83 -8.36
CA SER A 85 10.23 -17.16 -8.17
C SER A 85 10.14 -18.50 -7.42
N VAL A 86 9.88 -18.45 -6.12
CA VAL A 86 9.58 -19.65 -5.34
C VAL A 86 8.17 -20.07 -5.76
N ILE A 87 8.10 -21.08 -6.62
CA ILE A 87 6.88 -21.82 -6.94
C ILE A 87 6.46 -22.62 -5.71
#